data_AF-R7VL88-F1
#
_entry.id   AF-R7VL88-F1
#
_cell.length_a   1.000
_cell.length_b   1.000
_cell.length_c   1.000
_cell.angle_alpha   90.00
_cell.angle_beta   90.00
_cell.angle_gamma   90.00
#
_symmetry.space_group_name_H-M   'P 1'
#
loop_
_entity.id
_entity.type
_entity.pdbx_description
1 polymer ?
#
loop_
_entity_poly.entity_id
_entity_poly.type
_entity_poly.pdbx_seq_one_letter_code
_entity_poly.pdbx_strand_id
1 'polypeptide(L)'
;MSSRSTRPGPKVPPKTAAKPGTRTPRTPTATTAKTPTAATTRTTTTTTTTAKTPTKKETMKKAEDPKVEETKASLEKAQEARQELKKNVNDLKGELESMQAEYEERLKQTEREGKEQNDQRIARAREEINQTLERSRENNWAAMQDRYRESAQKVDHQKNDILRMNKIFRDVSRCLGTNWRSVYEVLTLSWPPQVTDMHLAKIEAQRPFMQAYKALMSWKELAGDKFDIMTLVDALRQCNLHELAAATQETMHTEGDSLISLGNVGSGIASGVERQTSFDGEGGAQNGGQRASAQSGGSDMEGPLGNKRLLQLSRLVGGSYADLGRELMVPKEELEEVLQNEGMTYQGAFKILWGWRDRNEDSMHQDNVEVLKTALTKTGRQELIEQIGL
;
A
#
# COMPACT_ATOMS: atom_id res chain seq x y z
N MET A 1 -1.42 8.95 71.19
CA MET A 1 -2.65 9.68 70.81
C MET A 1 -2.77 9.61 69.30
N SER A 2 -3.80 8.91 68.86
CA SER A 2 -4.15 8.66 67.47
C SER A 2 -4.49 9.95 66.73
N SER A 3 -4.05 10.09 65.48
CA SER A 3 -4.80 10.85 64.48
C SER A 3 -4.50 10.33 63.08
N ARG A 4 -5.53 9.67 62.57
CA ARG A 4 -5.75 9.08 61.26
C ARG A 4 -5.97 10.23 60.28
N SER A 5 -5.32 10.24 59.12
CA SER A 5 -5.76 11.12 58.02
C SER A 5 -5.63 10.41 56.67
N THR A 6 -6.67 10.61 55.88
CA THR A 6 -7.25 9.73 54.89
C THR A 6 -6.66 9.91 53.50
N ARG A 7 -6.46 8.77 52.84
CA ARG A 7 -6.10 8.59 51.43
C ARG A 7 -7.26 9.07 50.52
N PRO A 8 -7.04 9.91 49.49
CA PRO A 8 -8.02 10.09 48.42
C PRO A 8 -7.80 9.05 47.31
N GLY A 9 -8.85 8.34 46.94
CA GLY A 9 -8.88 7.38 45.84
C GLY A 9 -8.91 8.03 44.44
N PRO A 10 -8.69 7.26 43.38
CA PRO A 10 -8.63 7.76 42.01
C PRO A 10 -10.03 8.11 41.47
N LYS A 11 -10.16 9.33 40.94
CA LYS A 11 -11.34 9.81 40.21
C LYS A 11 -11.40 9.15 38.83
N VAL A 12 -12.51 8.46 38.56
CA VAL A 12 -12.91 7.96 37.24
C VAL A 12 -13.47 9.13 36.42
N PRO A 13 -12.99 9.39 35.18
CA PRO A 13 -13.65 10.31 34.28
C PRO A 13 -14.83 9.64 33.52
N PRO A 14 -15.87 10.41 33.18
CA PRO A 14 -17.14 9.90 32.65
C PRO A 14 -17.08 9.51 31.16
N LYS A 15 -17.89 8.50 30.82
CA LYS A 15 -18.26 8.10 29.45
C LYS A 15 -18.79 9.31 28.66
N THR A 16 -18.06 9.73 27.64
CA THR A 16 -18.54 10.67 26.62
C THR A 16 -19.25 9.94 25.48
N ALA A 17 -20.31 10.60 25.02
CA ALA A 17 -21.33 10.12 24.12
C ALA A 17 -20.83 9.80 22.71
N ALA A 18 -21.42 8.76 22.13
CA ALA A 18 -21.30 8.43 20.72
C ALA A 18 -21.91 9.55 19.85
N LYS A 19 -21.14 10.00 18.85
CA LYS A 19 -21.64 10.83 17.74
C LYS A 19 -21.97 9.94 16.53
N PRO A 20 -22.99 10.30 15.73
CA PRO A 20 -23.52 9.45 14.68
C PRO A 20 -22.85 9.69 13.32
N GLY A 21 -22.73 8.62 12.54
CA GLY A 21 -22.97 8.64 11.10
C GLY A 21 -21.86 9.16 10.18
N THR A 22 -20.88 8.31 9.88
CA THR A 22 -20.12 8.38 8.61
C THR A 22 -20.56 7.24 7.71
N ARG A 23 -21.30 7.60 6.66
CA ARG A 23 -21.74 6.73 5.56
C ARG A 23 -20.54 6.04 4.92
N THR A 24 -20.50 4.72 4.99
CA THR A 24 -19.70 3.87 4.10
C THR A 24 -20.31 3.87 2.69
N PRO A 25 -19.49 3.92 1.62
CA PRO A 25 -19.99 3.72 0.26
C PRO A 25 -20.35 2.25 0.05
N ARG A 26 -21.55 2.06 -0.53
CA ARG A 26 -22.16 0.78 -0.86
C ARG A 26 -21.28 -0.05 -1.80
N THR A 27 -21.04 -1.29 -1.41
CA THR A 27 -20.64 -2.40 -2.28
C THR A 27 -21.73 -2.63 -3.35
N PRO A 28 -21.43 -2.65 -4.65
CA PRO A 28 -22.39 -3.11 -5.64
C PRO A 28 -22.54 -4.63 -5.55
N THR A 29 -23.80 -5.02 -5.39
CA THR A 29 -24.30 -6.38 -5.23
C THR A 29 -24.13 -7.17 -6.53
N ALA A 30 -23.75 -8.43 -6.38
CA ALA A 30 -23.70 -9.42 -7.45
C ALA A 30 -25.02 -9.48 -8.23
N THR A 31 -24.94 -9.36 -9.55
CA THR A 31 -26.04 -9.72 -10.45
C THR A 31 -25.79 -11.14 -10.93
N THR A 32 -26.48 -12.08 -10.33
CA THR A 32 -26.63 -13.47 -10.78
C THR A 32 -27.36 -13.49 -12.10
N ALA A 33 -26.63 -13.73 -13.19
CA ALA A 33 -27.23 -14.03 -14.50
C ALA A 33 -27.79 -15.46 -14.47
N LYS A 34 -29.11 -15.54 -14.68
CA LYS A 34 -29.90 -16.75 -14.76
C LYS A 34 -29.46 -17.63 -15.92
N THR A 35 -29.19 -18.89 -15.62
CA THR A 35 -29.19 -20.02 -16.55
C THR A 35 -30.59 -20.19 -17.16
N PRO A 36 -30.75 -20.26 -18.49
CA PRO A 36 -31.96 -20.81 -19.08
C PRO A 36 -31.79 -22.32 -19.30
N THR A 37 -32.46 -23.09 -18.46
CA THR A 37 -32.79 -24.49 -18.67
C THR A 37 -33.85 -24.57 -19.76
N ALA A 38 -33.52 -25.08 -20.95
CA ALA A 38 -34.49 -25.47 -21.96
C ALA A 38 -34.51 -27.00 -22.07
N ALA A 39 -35.43 -27.60 -21.32
CA ALA A 39 -35.93 -28.93 -21.60
C ALA A 39 -37.07 -28.78 -22.62
N THR A 40 -36.97 -29.40 -23.79
CA THR A 40 -38.15 -29.78 -24.58
C THR A 40 -37.86 -31.08 -25.32
N THR A 41 -38.53 -32.08 -24.81
CA THR A 41 -38.81 -33.42 -25.31
C THR A 41 -39.30 -33.40 -26.76
N ARG A 42 -38.74 -34.26 -27.62
CA ARG A 42 -39.55 -34.91 -28.67
C ARG A 42 -38.96 -36.26 -29.09
N THR A 43 -39.52 -37.29 -28.47
CA THR A 43 -39.38 -38.70 -28.84
C THR A 43 -40.22 -38.94 -30.10
N THR A 44 -39.59 -39.29 -31.22
CA THR A 44 -40.29 -39.85 -32.39
C THR A 44 -40.04 -41.35 -32.42
N THR A 45 -41.01 -42.11 -31.95
CA THR A 45 -41.09 -43.56 -32.07
C THR A 45 -41.80 -43.89 -33.38
N THR A 46 -41.06 -44.40 -34.37
CA THR A 46 -41.64 -44.87 -35.63
C THR A 46 -42.08 -46.32 -35.47
N THR A 47 -43.39 -46.54 -35.34
CA THR A 47 -44.02 -47.86 -35.29
C THR A 47 -43.99 -48.56 -36.65
N THR A 48 -43.32 -49.71 -36.66
CA THR A 48 -43.36 -50.74 -37.71
C THR A 48 -44.79 -51.26 -37.90
N THR A 49 -45.36 -51.10 -39.09
CA THR A 49 -46.66 -51.69 -39.46
C THR A 49 -46.43 -52.91 -40.33
N THR A 50 -46.56 -54.09 -39.72
CA THR A 50 -46.50 -55.40 -40.35
C THR A 50 -47.81 -55.68 -41.09
N ALA A 51 -47.78 -55.67 -42.43
CA ALA A 51 -48.93 -56.03 -43.25
C ALA A 51 -49.11 -57.56 -43.28
N LYS A 52 -50.29 -58.01 -42.87
CA LYS A 52 -50.70 -59.40 -42.73
C LYS A 52 -51.43 -59.86 -44.00
N THR A 53 -50.93 -60.92 -44.60
CA THR A 53 -51.55 -61.71 -45.68
C THR A 53 -52.95 -62.22 -45.30
N PRO A 54 -53.88 -62.34 -46.27
CA PRO A 54 -54.82 -63.45 -46.22
C PRO A 54 -54.77 -64.31 -47.49
N THR A 55 -54.56 -65.59 -47.23
CA THR A 55 -54.75 -66.74 -48.12
C THR A 55 -56.23 -66.91 -48.45
N LYS A 56 -56.59 -67.07 -49.73
CA LYS A 56 -57.85 -67.71 -50.12
C LYS A 56 -57.61 -68.64 -51.32
N LYS A 57 -57.72 -69.94 -51.05
CA LYS A 57 -57.84 -71.02 -52.05
C LYS A 57 -59.23 -70.95 -52.66
N GLU A 58 -59.33 -71.03 -53.98
CA GLU A 58 -60.51 -71.54 -54.66
C GLU A 58 -60.12 -72.23 -55.96
N THR A 59 -60.65 -73.43 -56.14
CA THR A 59 -60.34 -74.44 -57.16
C THR A 59 -61.36 -74.44 -58.29
N MET A 60 -60.98 -75.09 -59.41
CA MET A 60 -61.75 -75.43 -60.62
C MET A 60 -61.76 -74.33 -61.70
N LYS A 61 -61.64 -74.60 -63.01
CA LYS A 61 -61.96 -75.81 -63.77
C LYS A 61 -61.20 -75.77 -65.11
N LYS A 62 -60.86 -76.95 -65.61
CA LYS A 62 -60.16 -77.26 -66.87
C LYS A 62 -61.01 -76.91 -68.11
N ALA A 63 -60.40 -76.28 -69.12
CA ALA A 63 -60.79 -76.34 -70.54
C ALA A 63 -59.53 -76.06 -71.39
N GLU A 64 -59.25 -76.96 -72.32
CA GLU A 64 -58.07 -76.98 -73.22
C GLU A 64 -58.30 -76.13 -74.50
N ASP A 65 -57.18 -75.79 -75.16
CA ASP A 65 -56.99 -75.26 -76.53
C ASP A 65 -57.06 -73.74 -76.79
N PRO A 66 -56.38 -73.21 -77.84
CA PRO A 66 -54.96 -73.28 -78.16
C PRO A 66 -54.42 -71.84 -78.32
N LYS A 67 -53.99 -71.19 -77.22
CA LYS A 67 -53.51 -69.79 -77.23
C LYS A 67 -52.32 -69.56 -76.29
N VAL A 68 -51.49 -70.60 -76.15
CA VAL A 68 -50.44 -70.72 -75.13
C VAL A 68 -49.14 -70.00 -75.52
N GLU A 69 -48.90 -69.69 -76.80
CA GLU A 69 -47.69 -68.98 -77.21
C GLU A 69 -47.80 -67.45 -77.09
N GLU A 70 -48.92 -66.84 -77.48
CA GLU A 70 -49.12 -65.38 -77.40
C GLU A 70 -49.24 -64.89 -75.94
N THR A 71 -49.82 -65.72 -75.07
CA THR A 71 -49.89 -65.47 -73.62
C THR A 71 -48.54 -65.66 -72.92
N LYS A 72 -47.69 -66.58 -73.39
CA LYS A 72 -46.30 -66.72 -72.91
C LYS A 72 -45.44 -65.52 -73.29
N ALA A 73 -45.48 -65.08 -74.54
CA ALA A 73 -44.72 -63.91 -75.00
C ALA A 73 -45.14 -62.63 -74.27
N SER A 74 -46.45 -62.44 -74.02
CA SER A 74 -46.95 -61.31 -73.22
C SER A 74 -46.57 -61.41 -71.73
N LEU A 75 -46.44 -62.62 -71.19
CA LEU A 75 -46.01 -62.85 -69.79
C LEU A 75 -44.51 -62.57 -69.62
N GLU A 76 -43.71 -62.96 -70.61
CA GLU A 76 -42.25 -62.74 -70.64
C GLU A 76 -41.93 -61.24 -70.76
N LYS A 77 -42.61 -60.51 -71.65
CA LYS A 77 -42.50 -59.04 -71.76
C LYS A 77 -42.94 -58.32 -70.47
N ALA A 78 -43.96 -58.84 -69.78
CA ALA A 78 -44.40 -58.31 -68.49
C ALA A 78 -43.41 -58.66 -67.35
N GLN A 79 -42.67 -59.76 -67.46
CA GLN A 79 -41.60 -60.12 -66.54
C GLN A 79 -40.35 -59.26 -66.76
N GLU A 80 -39.96 -59.00 -68.01
CA GLU A 80 -38.90 -58.05 -68.36
C GLU A 80 -39.23 -56.64 -67.85
N ALA A 81 -40.43 -56.14 -68.14
CA ALA A 81 -40.87 -54.83 -67.63
C ALA A 81 -40.84 -54.77 -66.10
N ARG A 82 -41.17 -55.86 -65.40
CA ARG A 82 -41.06 -55.95 -63.93
C ARG A 82 -39.62 -56.01 -63.43
N GLN A 83 -38.71 -56.66 -64.16
CA GLN A 83 -37.29 -56.68 -63.82
C GLN A 83 -36.68 -55.30 -64.00
N GLU A 84 -37.04 -54.59 -65.08
CA GLU A 84 -36.60 -53.22 -65.33
C GLU A 84 -37.16 -52.24 -64.31
N LEU A 85 -38.43 -52.39 -63.91
CA LEU A 85 -39.01 -51.62 -62.80
C LEU A 85 -38.29 -51.88 -61.48
N LYS A 86 -37.91 -53.13 -61.19
CA LYS A 86 -37.11 -53.46 -59.99
C LYS A 86 -35.72 -52.84 -60.03
N LYS A 87 -35.08 -52.82 -61.20
CA LYS A 87 -33.79 -52.17 -61.40
C LYS A 87 -33.91 -50.67 -61.15
N ASN A 88 -34.88 -50.01 -61.78
CA ASN A 88 -35.13 -48.57 -61.59
C ASN A 88 -35.47 -48.21 -60.13
N VAL A 89 -36.23 -49.06 -59.42
CA VAL A 89 -36.53 -48.86 -58.00
C VAL A 89 -35.28 -49.01 -57.13
N ASN A 90 -34.39 -49.95 -57.45
CA ASN A 90 -33.10 -50.08 -56.74
C ASN A 90 -32.16 -48.90 -57.04
N ASP A 91 -32.10 -48.45 -58.28
CA ASP A 91 -31.28 -47.30 -58.69
C ASP A 91 -31.77 -46.01 -58.00
N LEU A 92 -33.08 -45.76 -58.00
CA LEU A 92 -33.70 -44.64 -57.28
C LEU A 92 -33.49 -44.73 -55.77
N LYS A 93 -33.55 -45.93 -55.19
CA LYS A 93 -33.27 -46.14 -53.77
C LYS A 93 -31.81 -45.81 -53.44
N GLY A 94 -30.87 -46.20 -54.29
CA GLY A 94 -29.46 -45.85 -54.16
C GLY A 94 -29.21 -44.33 -54.27
N GLU A 95 -29.88 -43.65 -55.20
CA GLU A 95 -29.84 -42.17 -55.28
C GLU A 95 -30.41 -41.50 -54.04
N LEU A 96 -31.52 -42.01 -53.49
CA LEU A 96 -32.17 -41.46 -52.29
C LEU A 96 -31.28 -41.64 -51.05
N GLU A 97 -30.65 -42.81 -50.90
CA GLU A 97 -29.69 -43.08 -49.83
C GLU A 97 -28.43 -42.21 -49.98
N SER A 98 -27.92 -42.02 -51.20
CA SER A 98 -26.78 -41.13 -51.48
C SER A 98 -27.11 -39.68 -51.14
N MET A 99 -28.29 -39.20 -51.55
CA MET A 99 -28.74 -37.83 -51.27
C MET A 99 -28.94 -37.62 -49.77
N GLN A 100 -29.51 -38.60 -49.07
CA GLN A 100 -29.71 -38.55 -47.62
C GLN A 100 -28.36 -38.50 -46.87
N ALA A 101 -27.37 -39.28 -47.31
CA ALA A 101 -26.01 -39.23 -46.76
C ALA A 101 -25.35 -37.85 -46.96
N GLU A 102 -25.50 -37.25 -48.15
CA GLU A 102 -24.97 -35.91 -48.44
C GLU A 102 -25.64 -34.83 -47.56
N TYR A 103 -26.96 -34.91 -47.34
CA TYR A 103 -27.67 -33.99 -46.44
C TYR A 103 -27.20 -34.13 -44.98
N GLU A 104 -27.02 -35.35 -44.49
CA GLU A 104 -26.50 -35.59 -43.14
C GLU A 104 -25.07 -35.07 -42.98
N GLU A 105 -24.23 -35.21 -44.00
CA GLU A 105 -22.87 -34.68 -44.01
C GLU A 105 -22.86 -33.15 -44.00
N ARG A 106 -23.68 -32.49 -44.83
CA ARG A 106 -23.85 -31.03 -44.81
C ARG A 106 -24.39 -30.50 -43.48
N LEU A 107 -25.29 -31.23 -42.84
CA LEU A 107 -25.82 -30.86 -41.52
C LEU A 107 -24.70 -30.93 -40.45
N LYS A 108 -23.91 -32.02 -40.44
CA LYS A 108 -22.76 -32.15 -39.53
C LYS A 108 -21.72 -31.06 -39.80
N GLN A 109 -21.50 -30.69 -41.05
CA GLN A 109 -20.55 -29.64 -41.41
C GLN A 109 -21.01 -28.27 -40.90
N THR A 110 -22.27 -27.90 -41.10
CA THR A 110 -22.84 -26.65 -40.57
C THR A 110 -22.85 -26.61 -39.04
N GLU A 111 -23.08 -27.74 -38.36
CA GLU A 111 -22.95 -27.82 -36.90
C GLU A 111 -21.52 -27.61 -36.41
N ARG A 112 -20.51 -28.16 -37.11
CA ARG A 112 -19.10 -27.96 -36.78
C ARG A 112 -18.69 -26.50 -36.98
N GLU A 113 -19.04 -25.92 -38.12
CA GLU A 113 -18.75 -24.51 -38.42
C GLU A 113 -19.44 -23.57 -37.43
N GLY A 114 -20.69 -23.86 -37.05
CA GLY A 114 -21.41 -23.10 -36.03
C GLY A 114 -20.75 -23.17 -34.65
N LYS A 115 -20.27 -24.36 -34.24
CA LYS A 115 -19.51 -24.54 -33.00
C LYS A 115 -18.18 -23.79 -33.03
N GLU A 116 -17.43 -23.92 -34.11
CA GLU A 116 -16.13 -23.27 -34.26
C GLU A 116 -16.25 -21.74 -34.26
N GLN A 117 -17.25 -21.18 -34.96
CA GLN A 117 -17.53 -19.75 -34.91
C GLN A 117 -17.91 -19.27 -33.50
N ASN A 118 -18.70 -20.05 -32.76
CA ASN A 118 -19.07 -19.71 -31.40
C ASN A 118 -17.86 -19.75 -30.46
N ASP A 119 -17.00 -20.76 -30.58
CA ASP A 119 -15.77 -20.88 -29.79
C ASP A 119 -14.82 -19.72 -30.08
N GLN A 120 -14.68 -19.31 -31.35
CA GLN A 120 -13.91 -18.12 -31.73
C GLN A 120 -14.48 -16.83 -31.13
N ARG A 121 -15.81 -16.68 -31.05
CA ARG A 121 -16.45 -15.52 -30.40
C ARG A 121 -16.20 -15.51 -28.91
N ILE A 122 -16.28 -16.67 -28.25
CA ILE A 122 -15.99 -16.81 -26.81
C ILE A 122 -14.52 -16.50 -26.54
N ALA A 123 -13.60 -16.99 -27.37
CA ALA A 123 -12.17 -16.72 -27.23
C ALA A 123 -11.86 -15.22 -27.35
N ARG A 124 -12.43 -14.54 -28.35
CA ARG A 124 -12.28 -13.08 -28.51
C ARG A 124 -12.84 -12.30 -27.33
N ALA A 125 -14.03 -12.65 -26.85
CA ALA A 125 -14.63 -11.99 -25.70
C ALA A 125 -13.80 -12.17 -24.42
N ARG A 126 -13.22 -13.36 -24.20
CA ARG A 126 -12.30 -13.61 -23.07
C ARG A 126 -11.04 -12.76 -23.15
N GLU A 127 -10.46 -12.65 -24.35
CA GLU A 127 -9.28 -11.83 -24.58
C GLU A 127 -9.55 -10.35 -24.33
N GLU A 128 -10.69 -9.82 -24.81
CA GLU A 128 -11.10 -8.43 -24.54
C GLU A 128 -11.30 -8.15 -23.04
N ILE A 129 -11.91 -9.10 -22.31
CA ILE A 129 -12.07 -9.00 -20.85
C ILE A 129 -10.70 -8.98 -20.16
N ASN A 130 -9.80 -9.89 -20.52
CA ASN A 130 -8.46 -9.96 -19.95
C ASN A 130 -7.67 -8.67 -20.20
N GLN A 131 -7.71 -8.14 -21.42
CA GLN A 131 -7.07 -6.87 -21.75
C GLN A 131 -7.66 -5.70 -20.95
N THR A 132 -8.98 -5.69 -20.74
CA THR A 132 -9.63 -4.64 -19.95
C THR A 132 -9.24 -4.74 -18.47
N LEU A 133 -9.15 -5.94 -17.93
CA LEU A 133 -8.68 -6.17 -16.57
C LEU A 133 -7.22 -5.75 -16.39
N GLU A 134 -6.35 -6.05 -17.35
CA GLU A 134 -4.94 -5.68 -17.25
C GLU A 134 -4.76 -4.15 -17.33
N ARG A 135 -5.44 -3.48 -18.26
CA ARG A 135 -5.47 -1.99 -18.29
C ARG A 135 -6.01 -1.41 -16.98
N SER A 136 -7.06 -2.00 -16.40
CA SER A 136 -7.59 -1.56 -15.12
C SER A 136 -6.59 -1.76 -13.98
N ARG A 137 -5.81 -2.85 -14.01
CA ARG A 137 -4.78 -3.15 -13.02
C ARG A 137 -3.61 -2.17 -13.13
N GLU A 138 -3.14 -1.90 -14.35
CA GLU A 138 -2.10 -0.91 -14.64
C GLU A 138 -2.52 0.49 -14.20
N ASN A 139 -3.74 0.91 -14.55
CA ASN A 139 -4.27 2.22 -14.16
C ASN A 139 -4.39 2.35 -12.63
N ASN A 140 -4.84 1.29 -11.94
CA ASN A 140 -4.94 1.29 -10.48
C ASN A 140 -3.54 1.34 -9.84
N TRP A 141 -2.58 0.59 -10.38
CA TRP A 141 -1.20 0.60 -9.92
C TRP A 141 -0.54 1.98 -10.10
N ALA A 142 -0.72 2.62 -11.26
CA ALA A 142 -0.23 3.98 -11.52
C ALA A 142 -0.86 4.99 -10.55
N ALA A 143 -2.19 4.95 -10.37
CA ALA A 143 -2.88 5.82 -9.43
C ALA A 143 -2.43 5.60 -7.97
N MET A 144 -2.12 4.36 -7.59
CA MET A 144 -1.56 4.05 -6.28
C MET A 144 -0.16 4.65 -6.12
N GLN A 145 0.71 4.52 -7.12
CA GLN A 145 2.06 5.11 -7.10
C GLN A 145 2.03 6.63 -6.98
N ASP A 146 1.13 7.30 -7.72
CA ASP A 146 1.00 8.75 -7.64
C ASP A 146 0.55 9.22 -6.25
N ARG A 147 -0.38 8.50 -5.60
CA ARG A 147 -0.77 8.79 -4.20
C ARG A 147 0.40 8.64 -3.23
N TYR A 148 1.26 7.63 -3.42
CA TYR A 148 2.46 7.46 -2.61
C TYR A 148 3.46 8.59 -2.84
N ARG A 149 3.66 9.02 -4.10
CA ARG A 149 4.54 10.13 -4.45
C ARG A 149 4.04 11.44 -3.84
N GLU A 150 2.75 11.75 -3.96
CA GLU A 150 2.14 12.94 -3.34
C GLU A 150 2.28 12.92 -1.82
N SER A 151 2.09 11.76 -1.19
CA SER A 151 2.22 11.62 0.26
C SER A 151 3.67 11.82 0.72
N ALA A 152 4.65 11.27 -0.01
CA ALA A 152 6.06 11.49 0.26
C ALA A 152 6.44 12.97 0.11
N GLN A 153 5.98 13.63 -0.96
CA GLN A 153 6.19 15.05 -1.16
C GLN A 153 5.59 15.88 -0.02
N LYS A 154 4.37 15.59 0.44
CA LYS A 154 3.76 16.31 1.57
C LYS A 154 4.58 16.17 2.86
N VAL A 155 5.10 14.98 3.14
CA VAL A 155 5.97 14.74 4.30
C VAL A 155 7.26 15.55 4.20
N ASP A 156 7.87 15.64 3.02
CA ASP A 156 9.10 16.40 2.82
C ASP A 156 8.87 17.92 2.92
N HIS A 157 7.76 18.43 2.39
CA HIS A 157 7.37 19.84 2.58
C HIS A 157 7.17 20.16 4.07
N GLN A 158 6.46 19.30 4.80
CA GLN A 158 6.23 19.49 6.23
C GLN A 158 7.56 19.47 7.03
N LYS A 159 8.49 18.58 6.69
CA LYS A 159 9.82 18.57 7.32
C LYS A 159 10.59 19.87 7.03
N ASN A 160 10.56 20.34 5.79
CA ASN A 160 11.22 21.58 5.39
C ASN A 160 10.63 22.79 6.11
N ASP A 161 9.32 22.84 6.31
CA ASP A 161 8.65 23.90 7.07
C ASP A 161 9.07 23.91 8.53
N ILE A 162 9.16 22.74 9.16
CA ILE A 162 9.64 22.60 10.54
C ILE A 162 11.10 23.08 10.68
N LEU A 163 11.97 22.67 9.76
CA LEU A 163 13.37 23.09 9.76
C LEU A 163 13.53 24.59 9.53
N ARG A 164 12.75 25.16 8.60
CA ARG A 164 12.71 26.59 8.30
C ARG A 164 12.25 27.40 9.51
N MET A 165 11.17 26.98 10.15
CA MET A 165 10.66 27.60 11.37
C MET A 165 11.69 27.54 12.52
N ASN A 166 12.34 26.38 12.73
CA ASN A 166 13.39 26.25 13.74
C ASN A 166 14.62 27.11 13.44
N LYS A 167 14.94 27.35 12.17
CA LYS A 167 15.97 28.30 11.76
C LYS A 167 15.56 29.72 12.13
N ILE A 168 14.35 30.15 11.73
CA ILE A 168 13.79 31.46 12.06
C ILE A 168 13.80 31.70 13.59
N PHE A 169 13.34 30.74 14.39
CA PHE A 169 13.31 30.89 15.84
C PHE A 169 14.70 31.08 16.42
N ARG A 170 15.70 30.35 15.93
CA ARG A 170 17.09 30.52 16.37
C ARG A 170 17.62 31.89 15.99
N ASP A 171 17.43 32.32 14.76
CA ASP A 171 17.97 33.58 14.26
C ASP A 171 17.30 34.78 14.95
N VAL A 172 15.96 34.78 15.06
CA VAL A 172 15.20 35.79 15.79
C VAL A 172 15.60 35.80 17.27
N SER A 173 15.70 34.64 17.92
CA SER A 173 16.06 34.58 19.35
C SER A 173 17.43 35.19 19.67
N ARG A 174 18.41 35.05 18.76
CA ARG A 174 19.75 35.64 18.93
C ARG A 174 19.73 37.16 18.80
N CYS A 175 18.89 37.69 17.91
CA CYS A 175 18.78 39.13 17.66
C CYS A 175 17.87 39.85 18.67
N LEU A 176 16.95 39.14 19.33
CA LEU A 176 16.03 39.74 20.30
C LEU A 176 16.74 40.29 21.54
N GLY A 177 17.83 39.66 22.00
CA GLY A 177 18.53 40.09 23.21
C GLY A 177 17.59 40.19 24.41
N THR A 178 17.54 41.34 25.09
CA THR A 178 16.64 41.63 26.21
C THR A 178 15.22 42.04 25.79
N ASN A 179 14.99 42.33 24.51
CA ASN A 179 13.70 42.81 23.98
C ASN A 179 12.68 41.67 23.78
N TRP A 180 13.07 40.42 24.05
CA TRP A 180 12.22 39.25 23.84
C TRP A 180 10.89 39.33 24.61
N ARG A 181 10.88 39.97 25.78
CA ARG A 181 9.70 40.08 26.64
C ARG A 181 8.58 40.88 25.97
N SER A 182 8.90 42.08 25.47
CA SER A 182 7.92 42.95 24.80
C SER A 182 7.31 42.26 23.59
N VAL A 183 8.12 41.54 22.80
CA VAL A 183 7.65 40.78 21.64
C VAL A 183 6.73 39.65 22.08
N TYR A 184 7.08 38.92 23.14
CA TYR A 184 6.25 37.83 23.66
C TYR A 184 4.90 38.32 24.21
N GLU A 185 4.88 39.46 24.90
CA GLU A 185 3.63 40.08 25.40
C GLU A 185 2.71 40.50 24.25
N VAL A 186 3.25 41.08 23.18
CA VAL A 186 2.49 41.38 21.95
C VAL A 186 1.96 40.10 21.30
N LEU A 187 2.81 39.08 21.17
CA LEU A 187 2.46 37.78 20.60
C LEU A 187 1.38 37.05 21.40
N THR A 188 1.28 37.29 22.70
CA THR A 188 0.34 36.61 23.61
C THR A 188 -0.85 37.47 24.03
N LEU A 189 -1.05 38.62 23.38
CA LEU A 189 -2.12 39.59 23.73
C LEU A 189 -3.54 39.01 23.62
N SER A 190 -3.75 38.01 22.76
CA SER A 190 -5.06 37.36 22.61
C SER A 190 -5.39 36.31 23.67
N TRP A 191 -4.45 35.99 24.56
CA TRP A 191 -4.62 35.01 25.63
C TRP A 191 -4.90 35.69 26.99
N PRO A 192 -5.56 35.00 27.93
CA PRO A 192 -5.77 35.52 29.27
C PRO A 192 -4.43 35.82 29.98
N PRO A 193 -4.30 36.96 30.69
CA PRO A 193 -3.06 37.36 31.35
C PRO A 193 -2.47 36.28 32.27
N GLN A 194 -3.32 35.51 32.96
CA GLN A 194 -2.89 34.45 33.87
C GLN A 194 -2.09 33.34 33.16
N VAL A 195 -2.44 33.05 31.91
CA VAL A 195 -1.71 32.06 31.10
C VAL A 195 -0.36 32.64 30.70
N THR A 196 -0.35 33.87 30.20
CA THR A 196 0.87 34.59 29.80
C THR A 196 1.85 34.72 30.97
N ASP A 197 1.38 35.13 32.15
CA ASP A 197 2.20 35.29 33.36
C ASP A 197 2.82 33.97 33.82
N MET A 198 2.06 32.88 33.77
CA MET A 198 2.56 31.55 34.11
C MET A 198 3.72 31.13 33.17
N HIS A 199 3.60 31.40 31.87
CA HIS A 199 4.65 31.08 30.91
C HIS A 199 5.85 32.01 31.04
N LEU A 200 5.63 33.32 31.27
CA LEU A 200 6.69 34.29 31.54
C LEU A 200 7.54 33.87 32.74
N ALA A 201 6.93 33.50 33.87
CA ALA A 201 7.66 33.03 35.05
C ALA A 201 8.53 31.79 34.74
N LYS A 202 8.03 30.85 33.92
CA LYS A 202 8.80 29.67 33.48
C LYS A 202 9.97 30.04 32.56
N ILE A 203 9.78 31.03 31.69
CA ILE A 203 10.81 31.51 30.76
C ILE A 203 11.89 32.28 31.52
N GLU A 204 11.52 33.15 32.45
CA GLU A 204 12.44 33.94 33.27
C GLU A 204 13.36 33.06 34.13
N ALA A 205 12.89 31.90 34.58
CA ALA A 205 13.70 30.91 35.29
C ALA A 205 14.80 30.27 34.42
N GLN A 206 14.75 30.43 33.10
CA GLN A 206 15.78 29.92 32.18
C GLN A 206 16.99 30.86 32.11
N ARG A 207 18.13 30.33 31.64
CA ARG A 207 19.33 31.13 31.40
C ARG A 207 19.03 32.29 30.43
N PRO A 208 19.56 33.51 30.65
CA PRO A 208 19.20 34.69 29.86
C PRO A 208 19.26 34.50 28.33
N PHE A 209 20.31 33.85 27.82
CA PHE A 209 20.47 33.60 26.38
C PHE A 209 19.43 32.63 25.77
N MET A 210 18.74 31.83 26.60
CA MET A 210 17.70 30.89 26.17
C MET A 210 16.29 31.47 26.26
N GLN A 211 16.10 32.59 26.97
CA GLN A 211 14.77 33.12 27.28
C GLN A 211 13.99 33.48 26.00
N ALA A 212 14.63 34.18 25.06
CA ALA A 212 14.02 34.54 23.79
C ALA A 212 13.57 33.32 22.98
N TYR A 213 14.41 32.29 22.88
CA TYR A 213 14.07 31.06 22.17
C TYR A 213 12.91 30.32 22.84
N LYS A 214 12.94 30.23 24.19
CA LYS A 214 11.87 29.58 24.97
C LYS A 214 10.55 30.35 24.90
N ALA A 215 10.60 31.68 24.81
CA ALA A 215 9.42 32.50 24.58
C ALA A 215 8.76 32.18 23.22
N LEU A 216 9.54 32.15 22.13
CA LEU A 216 9.01 31.80 20.80
C LEU A 216 8.45 30.38 20.73
N MET A 217 9.15 29.41 21.34
CA MET A 217 8.65 28.03 21.44
C MET A 217 7.37 27.93 22.25
N SER A 218 7.31 28.62 23.39
CA SER A 218 6.12 28.65 24.23
C SER A 218 4.94 29.32 23.52
N TRP A 219 5.18 30.37 22.74
CA TRP A 219 4.15 31.02 21.93
C TRP A 219 3.62 30.06 20.86
N LYS A 220 4.52 29.35 20.16
CA LYS A 220 4.12 28.32 19.19
C LYS A 220 3.24 27.24 19.82
N GLU A 221 3.59 26.77 21.02
CA GLU A 221 2.80 25.79 21.76
C GLU A 221 1.40 26.33 22.14
N LEU A 222 1.32 27.59 22.57
CA LEU A 222 0.05 28.25 22.89
C LEU A 222 -0.83 28.51 21.66
N ALA A 223 -0.21 28.82 20.52
CA ALA A 223 -0.90 29.06 19.25
C ALA A 223 -1.44 27.78 18.60
N GLY A 224 -0.75 26.65 18.76
CA GLY A 224 -1.17 25.36 18.19
C GLY A 224 -1.42 25.48 16.68
N ASP A 225 -2.62 25.12 16.24
CA ASP A 225 -3.01 25.16 14.82
C ASP A 225 -3.16 26.58 14.26
N LYS A 226 -3.25 27.61 15.13
CA LYS A 226 -3.32 29.03 14.74
C LYS A 226 -1.94 29.68 14.63
N PHE A 227 -0.87 28.90 14.74
CA PHE A 227 0.49 29.39 14.62
C PHE A 227 0.74 29.92 13.20
N ASP A 228 1.21 31.17 13.11
CA ASP A 228 1.58 31.81 11.85
C ASP A 228 2.83 32.68 12.05
N ILE A 229 3.86 32.47 11.24
CA ILE A 229 5.11 33.23 11.28
C ILE A 229 4.87 34.72 10.94
N MET A 230 3.85 35.04 10.13
CA MET A 230 3.54 36.44 9.84
C MET A 230 3.09 37.21 11.09
N THR A 231 2.44 36.54 12.05
CA THR A 231 2.11 37.15 13.35
C THR A 231 3.37 37.53 14.13
N LEU A 232 4.44 36.74 14.02
CA LEU A 232 5.75 37.09 14.59
C LEU A 232 6.36 38.30 13.89
N VAL A 233 6.30 38.37 12.57
CA VAL A 233 6.79 39.52 11.79
C VAL A 233 6.07 40.81 12.21
N ASP A 234 4.76 40.75 12.39
CA ASP A 234 3.96 41.91 12.81
C ASP A 234 4.26 42.31 14.26
N ALA A 235 4.44 41.35 15.17
CA ALA A 235 4.85 41.63 16.54
C ALA A 235 6.25 42.29 16.60
N LEU A 236 7.20 41.82 15.79
CA LEU A 236 8.52 42.44 15.67
C LEU A 236 8.42 43.89 15.20
N ARG A 237 7.55 44.19 14.23
CA ARG A 237 7.30 45.57 13.76
C ARG A 237 6.68 46.44 14.84
N GLN A 238 5.71 45.92 15.60
CA GLN A 238 5.07 46.65 16.70
C GLN A 238 6.06 47.00 17.82
N CYS A 239 7.10 46.18 18.01
CA CYS A 239 8.20 46.45 18.93
C CYS A 239 9.36 47.27 18.32
N ASN A 240 9.16 47.91 17.16
CA ASN A 240 10.16 48.71 16.43
C ASN A 240 11.41 47.91 15.98
N LEU A 241 11.30 46.59 15.81
CA LEU A 241 12.38 45.72 15.31
C LEU A 241 12.22 45.46 13.80
N HIS A 242 12.14 46.54 13.01
CA HIS A 242 11.82 46.47 11.58
C HIS A 242 12.83 45.66 10.75
N GLU A 243 14.12 45.80 11.02
CA GLU A 243 15.18 45.05 10.32
C GLU A 243 15.06 43.54 10.57
N LEU A 244 14.80 43.16 11.83
CA LEU A 244 14.61 41.75 12.19
C LEU A 244 13.33 41.18 11.59
N ALA A 245 12.26 41.98 11.52
CA ALA A 245 11.02 41.61 10.85
C ALA A 245 11.25 41.37 9.34
N ALA A 246 11.99 42.25 8.68
CA ALA A 246 12.35 42.11 7.26
C ALA A 246 13.20 40.86 7.01
N ALA A 247 14.24 40.64 7.82
CA ALA A 247 15.10 39.45 7.73
C ALA A 247 14.33 38.13 7.97
N THR A 248 13.37 38.15 8.90
CA THR A 248 12.48 37.01 9.19
C THR A 248 11.59 36.70 7.99
N GLN A 249 10.99 37.75 7.40
CA GLN A 249 10.14 37.62 6.22
C GLN A 249 10.95 37.12 5.01
N GLU A 250 12.16 37.63 4.79
CA GLU A 250 13.06 37.17 3.73
C GLU A 250 13.42 35.68 3.90
N THR A 251 13.81 35.26 5.11
CA THR A 251 14.11 33.86 5.42
C THR A 251 12.92 32.93 5.17
N MET A 252 11.70 33.45 5.29
CA MET A 252 10.48 32.72 5.02
C MET A 252 10.28 32.47 3.52
N HIS A 253 10.72 33.42 2.67
CA HIS A 253 10.61 33.34 1.20
C HIS A 253 11.81 32.67 0.53
N THR A 254 12.96 32.55 1.19
CA THR A 254 14.12 31.83 0.64
C THR A 254 13.86 30.32 0.68
N GLU A 255 13.33 29.76 -0.40
CA GLU A 255 13.13 28.32 -0.56
C GLU A 255 14.49 27.59 -0.62
N GLY A 256 14.72 26.69 0.33
CA GLY A 256 15.49 25.44 0.16
C GLY A 256 17.01 25.49 -0.08
N ASP A 257 17.54 26.42 -0.87
CA ASP A 257 18.84 26.23 -1.52
C ASP A 257 20.00 27.07 -0.95
N SER A 258 19.76 27.86 0.09
CA SER A 258 20.82 28.69 0.70
C SER A 258 20.79 28.62 2.21
N LEU A 259 21.07 27.43 2.75
CA LEU A 259 21.33 27.22 4.18
C LEU A 259 22.69 27.82 4.64
N ILE A 260 23.44 28.49 3.75
CA ILE A 260 24.82 28.93 3.99
C ILE A 260 24.93 30.44 4.34
N SER A 261 23.92 31.29 4.11
CA SER A 261 24.15 32.75 4.10
C SER A 261 23.34 33.58 5.12
N LEU A 262 23.45 33.30 6.42
CA LEU A 262 22.97 34.25 7.47
C LEU A 262 23.99 34.53 8.58
N GLY A 263 25.22 33.98 8.48
CA GLY A 263 26.29 34.27 9.43
C GLY A 263 26.77 35.72 9.45
N ASN A 264 26.33 36.57 8.50
CA ASN A 264 26.89 37.91 8.30
C ASN A 264 26.06 39.07 8.87
N VAL A 265 24.81 38.87 9.28
CA VAL A 265 23.94 39.98 9.73
C VAL A 265 24.21 40.35 11.21
N GLY A 266 24.76 39.43 12.00
CA GLY A 266 25.01 39.63 13.43
C GLY A 266 26.21 40.51 13.79
N SER A 267 27.04 40.92 12.82
CA SER A 267 28.27 41.67 13.13
C SER A 267 28.12 43.20 13.03
N GLY A 268 27.03 43.72 12.46
CA GLY A 268 26.87 45.15 12.18
C GLY A 268 26.11 45.98 13.23
N ILE A 269 25.38 45.37 14.16
CA ILE A 269 24.40 46.09 15.01
C ILE A 269 24.92 46.36 16.44
N ALA A 270 26.10 45.83 16.82
CA ALA A 270 26.63 45.91 18.19
C ALA A 270 27.78 46.92 18.42
N SER A 271 28.00 47.89 17.52
CA SER A 271 28.99 48.96 17.72
C SER A 271 28.32 50.27 18.10
N GLY A 272 28.14 50.48 19.39
CA GLY A 272 27.58 51.73 19.92
C GLY A 272 27.53 51.85 21.43
N VAL A 273 28.42 51.21 22.18
CA VAL A 273 28.66 51.51 23.60
C VAL A 273 30.15 51.36 23.89
N GLU A 274 30.87 52.49 23.86
CA GLU A 274 32.21 52.59 24.41
C GLU A 274 32.16 52.31 25.92
N ARG A 275 32.80 51.22 26.36
CA ARG A 275 33.33 51.12 27.72
C ARG A 275 34.80 50.71 27.65
N GLN A 276 35.65 51.72 27.77
CA GLN A 276 37.00 51.57 28.28
C GLN A 276 36.91 51.06 29.72
N THR A 277 37.37 49.83 29.97
CA THR A 277 38.00 49.46 31.25
C THR A 277 39.09 48.44 30.96
N SER A 278 40.31 48.91 31.02
CA SER A 278 41.53 48.15 31.24
C SER A 278 41.44 47.38 32.56
N PHE A 279 41.65 46.06 32.53
CA PHE A 279 41.98 45.28 33.72
C PHE A 279 42.83 44.07 33.34
N ASP A 280 44.11 44.15 33.68
CA ASP A 280 45.05 43.03 33.71
C ASP A 280 44.70 42.08 34.86
N GLY A 281 44.78 40.78 34.62
CA GLY A 281 44.55 39.77 35.67
C GLY A 281 44.80 38.35 35.20
N GLU A 282 45.99 37.85 35.49
CA GLU A 282 46.46 36.48 35.31
C GLU A 282 45.61 35.42 36.01
N GLY A 283 45.65 34.20 35.46
CA GLY A 283 45.83 32.98 36.24
C GLY A 283 44.56 32.24 36.70
N GLY A 284 44.32 31.04 36.16
CA GLY A 284 43.37 30.11 36.74
C GLY A 284 43.04 28.90 35.87
N ALA A 285 43.90 27.89 35.90
CA ALA A 285 43.66 26.57 35.35
C ALA A 285 42.37 25.95 35.92
N GLN A 286 41.53 25.34 35.07
CA GLN A 286 40.56 24.33 35.51
C GLN A 286 40.03 23.45 34.37
N ASN A 287 40.36 22.15 34.50
CA ASN A 287 39.60 20.95 34.13
C ASN A 287 38.96 20.83 32.74
N GLY A 288 39.66 20.06 31.89
CA GLY A 288 39.08 19.37 30.74
C GLY A 288 38.12 18.27 31.17
N GLY A 289 36.82 18.53 30.98
CA GLY A 289 35.77 17.51 30.93
C GLY A 289 35.21 17.47 29.51
N GLN A 290 35.84 16.68 28.64
CA GLN A 290 35.32 16.36 27.32
C GLN A 290 34.05 15.52 27.47
N ARG A 291 32.89 16.17 27.35
CA ARG A 291 31.63 15.51 27.02
C ARG A 291 31.40 15.71 25.53
N ALA A 292 31.72 14.68 24.76
CA ALA A 292 31.38 14.58 23.35
C ALA A 292 29.84 14.54 23.22
N SER A 293 29.23 15.68 22.91
CA SER A 293 27.88 15.73 22.35
C SER A 293 28.00 15.45 20.86
N ALA A 294 27.81 14.18 20.50
CA ALA A 294 27.72 13.72 19.13
C ALA A 294 26.55 14.42 18.43
N GLN A 295 26.86 15.38 17.57
CA GLN A 295 26.02 15.72 16.44
C GLN A 295 26.01 14.50 15.52
N SER A 296 24.91 13.75 15.55
CA SER A 296 24.56 12.74 14.56
C SER A 296 24.35 13.43 13.21
N GLY A 297 25.45 13.60 12.48
CA GLY A 297 25.43 13.82 11.04
C GLY A 297 25.01 12.51 10.40
N GLY A 298 23.87 12.53 9.71
CA GLY A 298 23.36 11.40 8.94
C GLY A 298 24.19 11.16 7.68
N SER A 299 25.44 10.74 7.85
CA SER A 299 26.07 9.86 6.87
C SER A 299 25.49 8.49 7.11
N ASP A 300 24.83 7.92 6.10
CA ASP A 300 24.51 6.50 6.06
C ASP A 300 25.76 5.73 6.50
N MET A 301 25.74 5.19 7.73
CA MET A 301 26.81 4.37 8.28
C MET A 301 26.90 3.12 7.41
N GLU A 302 27.72 3.23 6.36
CA GLU A 302 27.95 2.24 5.30
C GLU A 302 28.84 1.09 5.81
N GLY A 303 28.66 0.72 7.07
CA GLY A 303 29.28 -0.46 7.66
C GLY A 303 28.67 -1.74 7.09
N PRO A 304 29.33 -2.89 7.29
CA PRO A 304 28.84 -4.20 6.82
C PRO A 304 27.47 -4.58 7.40
N LEU A 305 27.04 -3.93 8.48
CA LEU A 305 25.71 -4.03 9.10
C LEU A 305 24.93 -2.70 9.05
N GLY A 306 24.99 -2.01 7.90
CA GLY A 306 24.20 -0.80 7.68
C GLY A 306 22.69 -1.03 7.80
N ASN A 307 21.94 0.04 8.06
CA ASN A 307 20.48 0.00 8.30
C ASN A 307 19.71 -0.74 7.19
N LYS A 308 20.15 -0.58 5.93
CA LYS A 308 19.55 -1.27 4.77
C LYS A 308 19.67 -2.80 4.87
N ARG A 309 20.83 -3.32 5.30
CA ARG A 309 21.08 -4.75 5.47
C ARG A 309 20.32 -5.32 6.66
N LEU A 310 20.28 -4.61 7.80
CA LEU A 310 19.46 -5.01 8.95
C LEU A 310 17.97 -5.06 8.60
N LEU A 311 17.48 -4.11 7.80
CA LEU A 311 16.09 -4.11 7.35
C LEU A 311 15.80 -5.30 6.42
N GLN A 312 16.70 -5.61 5.50
CA GLN A 312 16.56 -6.78 4.63
C GLN A 312 16.57 -8.08 5.46
N LEU A 313 17.49 -8.21 6.41
CA LEU A 313 17.55 -9.35 7.32
C LEU A 313 16.27 -9.47 8.15
N SER A 314 15.73 -8.37 8.67
CA SER A 314 14.49 -8.38 9.46
C SER A 314 13.28 -8.91 8.69
N ARG A 315 13.19 -8.59 7.38
CA ARG A 315 12.12 -9.08 6.50
C ARG A 315 12.22 -10.57 6.27
N LEU A 316 13.44 -11.07 6.13
CA LEU A 316 13.71 -12.49 5.90
C LEU A 316 13.58 -13.31 7.20
N VAL A 317 13.96 -12.72 8.33
CA VAL A 317 13.80 -13.32 9.66
C VAL A 317 12.33 -13.42 10.05
N GLY A 318 11.52 -12.44 9.66
CA GLY A 318 10.08 -12.41 9.87
C GLY A 318 9.72 -12.45 11.37
N GLY A 319 8.66 -13.17 11.71
CA GLY A 319 8.15 -13.27 13.09
C GLY A 319 9.01 -14.12 14.03
N SER A 320 9.94 -14.93 13.51
CA SER A 320 10.72 -15.87 14.33
C SER A 320 11.99 -15.22 14.90
N TYR A 321 11.97 -13.93 15.23
CA TYR A 321 13.15 -13.19 15.68
C TYR A 321 13.51 -13.45 17.15
N ALA A 322 12.61 -14.05 17.94
CA ALA A 322 12.85 -14.32 19.36
C ALA A 322 13.99 -15.32 19.59
N ASP A 323 14.10 -16.36 18.74
CA ASP A 323 15.21 -17.31 18.78
C ASP A 323 16.53 -16.65 18.43
N LEU A 324 16.52 -15.78 17.42
CA LEU A 324 17.70 -15.04 17.00
C LEU A 324 18.17 -14.06 18.06
N GLY A 325 17.26 -13.33 18.70
CA GLY A 325 17.59 -12.41 19.78
C GLY A 325 18.18 -13.12 21.00
N ARG A 326 17.73 -14.34 21.33
CA ARG A 326 18.34 -15.16 22.38
C ARG A 326 19.80 -15.52 22.06
N GLU A 327 20.08 -15.92 20.83
CA GLU A 327 21.45 -16.24 20.40
C GLU A 327 22.35 -14.99 20.33
N LEU A 328 21.77 -13.82 20.06
CA LEU A 328 22.47 -12.53 20.11
C LEU A 328 22.61 -11.95 21.53
N MET A 329 22.25 -12.72 22.56
CA MET A 329 22.27 -12.29 23.97
C MET A 329 21.49 -11.00 24.24
N VAL A 330 20.38 -10.79 23.52
CA VAL A 330 19.46 -9.71 23.83
C VAL A 330 18.74 -10.01 25.15
N PRO A 331 18.68 -9.05 26.10
CA PRO A 331 17.99 -9.24 27.38
C PRO A 331 16.56 -9.75 27.18
N LYS A 332 16.12 -10.65 28.07
CA LYS A 332 14.82 -11.29 27.97
C LYS A 332 13.69 -10.26 28.08
N GLU A 333 13.90 -9.23 28.88
CA GLU A 333 12.96 -8.13 29.12
C GLU A 333 12.71 -7.33 27.83
N GLU A 334 13.76 -7.04 27.06
CA GLU A 334 13.66 -6.33 25.77
C GLU A 334 12.96 -7.20 24.72
N LEU A 335 13.24 -8.51 24.71
CA LEU A 335 12.54 -9.45 23.84
C LEU A 335 11.04 -9.52 24.15
N GLU A 336 10.67 -9.55 25.42
CA GLU A 336 9.28 -9.54 25.87
C GLU A 336 8.59 -8.21 25.55
N GLU A 337 9.26 -7.08 25.75
CA GLU A 337 8.75 -5.75 25.42
C GLU A 337 8.49 -5.62 23.91
N VAL A 338 9.44 -6.02 23.06
CA VAL A 338 9.27 -5.96 21.61
C VAL A 338 8.17 -6.92 21.14
N LEU A 339 8.07 -8.11 21.73
CA LEU A 339 6.99 -9.06 21.42
C LEU A 339 5.61 -8.51 21.80
N GLN A 340 5.49 -7.81 22.93
CA GLN A 340 4.24 -7.19 23.37
C GLN A 340 3.84 -6.00 22.50
N ASN A 341 4.82 -5.18 22.08
CA ASN A 341 4.57 -3.94 21.34
C ASN A 341 4.38 -4.15 19.82
N GLU A 342 5.21 -5.00 19.20
CA GLU A 342 5.28 -5.15 17.74
C GLU A 342 4.74 -6.49 17.23
N GLY A 343 4.51 -7.46 18.13
CA GLY A 343 4.10 -8.82 17.78
C GLY A 343 5.14 -9.57 16.92
N MET A 344 4.73 -10.69 16.33
CA MET A 344 5.58 -11.53 15.46
C MET A 344 5.75 -10.93 14.05
N THR A 345 6.22 -9.68 13.96
CA THR A 345 6.39 -8.93 12.73
C THR A 345 7.85 -8.64 12.41
N TYR A 346 8.15 -8.27 11.16
CA TYR A 346 9.50 -7.85 10.78
C TYR A 346 9.94 -6.56 11.49
N GLN A 347 9.00 -5.74 11.97
CA GLN A 347 9.30 -4.53 12.76
C GLN A 347 9.91 -4.90 14.10
N GLY A 348 9.38 -5.93 14.76
CA GLY A 348 9.98 -6.52 15.96
C GLY A 348 11.39 -7.07 15.69
N ALA A 349 11.55 -7.83 14.60
CA ALA A 349 12.86 -8.33 14.17
C ALA A 349 13.89 -7.21 13.95
N PHE A 350 13.46 -6.10 13.32
CA PHE A 350 14.31 -4.95 13.07
C PHE A 350 14.73 -4.25 14.36
N LYS A 351 13.80 -4.05 15.31
CA LYS A 351 14.11 -3.45 16.63
C LYS A 351 15.15 -4.27 17.40
N ILE A 352 15.01 -5.59 17.43
CA ILE A 352 15.96 -6.48 18.10
C ILE A 352 17.35 -6.41 17.45
N LEU A 353 17.41 -6.49 16.12
CA LEU A 353 18.67 -6.43 15.39
C LEU A 353 19.37 -5.07 15.51
N TRP A 354 18.59 -3.98 15.47
CA TRP A 354 19.12 -2.64 15.67
C TRP A 354 19.61 -2.47 17.12
N GLY A 355 18.78 -2.75 18.12
CA GLY A 355 19.16 -2.63 19.53
C GLY A 355 20.41 -3.44 19.87
N TRP A 356 20.54 -4.65 19.33
CA TRP A 356 21.76 -5.44 19.43
C TRP A 356 22.96 -4.76 18.78
N ARG A 357 22.84 -4.24 17.55
CA ARG A 357 23.95 -3.53 16.89
C ARG A 357 24.38 -2.29 17.68
N ASP A 358 23.41 -1.50 18.15
CA ASP A 358 23.63 -0.25 18.90
C ASP A 358 24.46 -0.51 20.18
N ARG A 359 24.16 -1.60 20.90
CA ARG A 359 24.93 -2.03 22.08
C ARG A 359 26.36 -2.49 21.76
N ASN A 360 26.61 -2.89 20.52
CA ASN A 360 27.90 -3.40 20.07
C ASN A 360 28.57 -2.41 19.09
N GLU A 361 28.17 -1.13 19.08
CA GLU A 361 28.76 -0.14 18.17
C GLU A 361 30.25 0.12 18.49
N ASP A 362 30.65 -0.08 19.75
CA ASP A 362 32.02 0.08 20.21
C ASP A 362 32.95 -1.13 19.91
N SER A 363 32.41 -2.29 19.53
CA SER A 363 33.21 -3.43 19.08
C SER A 363 33.52 -3.34 17.59
N MET A 364 34.72 -3.80 17.18
CA MET A 364 35.16 -3.84 15.79
C MET A 364 34.05 -4.43 14.92
N HIS A 365 33.59 -3.69 13.89
CA HIS A 365 32.45 -4.07 13.06
C HIS A 365 32.55 -5.49 12.46
N GLN A 366 33.76 -5.98 12.26
CA GLN A 366 34.04 -7.33 11.76
C GLN A 366 33.60 -8.42 12.75
N ASP A 367 33.77 -8.18 14.05
CA ASP A 367 33.38 -9.13 15.11
C ASP A 367 31.85 -9.24 15.19
N ASN A 368 31.14 -8.13 14.97
CA ASN A 368 29.68 -8.12 14.99
C ASN A 368 29.09 -8.96 13.84
N VAL A 369 29.67 -8.89 12.65
CA VAL A 369 29.24 -9.70 11.50
C VAL A 369 29.39 -11.19 11.81
N GLU A 370 30.52 -11.61 12.39
CA GLU A 370 30.78 -13.00 12.74
C GLU A 370 29.87 -13.51 13.87
N VAL A 371 29.58 -12.66 14.87
CA VAL A 371 28.59 -12.97 15.92
C VAL A 371 27.21 -13.19 15.30
N LEU A 372 26.79 -12.33 14.36
CA LEU A 372 25.50 -12.46 13.68
C LEU A 372 25.43 -13.71 12.80
N LYS A 373 26.50 -14.03 12.05
CA LYS A 373 26.61 -15.29 11.29
C LYS A 373 26.47 -16.51 12.17
N THR A 374 27.15 -16.50 13.32
CA THR A 374 27.11 -17.59 14.29
C THR A 374 25.69 -17.77 14.84
N ALA A 375 25.01 -16.68 15.19
CA ALA A 375 23.63 -16.71 15.68
C ALA A 375 22.63 -17.21 14.60
N LEU A 376 22.78 -16.77 13.35
CA LEU A 376 21.97 -17.25 12.22
C LEU A 376 22.20 -18.74 11.95
N THR A 377 23.46 -19.20 12.07
CA THR A 377 23.80 -20.62 11.90
C THR A 377 23.15 -21.48 12.98
N LYS A 378 23.21 -21.06 14.25
CA LYS A 378 22.61 -21.79 15.37
C LYS A 378 21.08 -21.83 15.31
N THR A 379 20.45 -20.80 14.76
CA THR A 379 18.99 -20.76 14.56
C THR A 379 18.53 -21.46 13.28
N GLY A 380 19.43 -22.13 12.55
CA GLY A 380 19.11 -22.88 11.33
C GLY A 380 18.82 -22.01 10.11
N ARG A 381 19.39 -20.80 10.03
CA ARG A 381 19.12 -19.80 8.97
C ARG A 381 20.36 -19.46 8.16
N GLN A 382 21.16 -20.47 7.83
CA GLN A 382 22.38 -20.31 7.06
C GLN A 382 22.10 -19.71 5.66
N GLU A 383 20.96 -20.04 5.07
CA GLU A 383 20.50 -19.50 3.78
C GLU A 383 20.44 -17.95 3.76
N LEU A 384 20.16 -17.32 4.91
CA LEU A 384 20.10 -15.85 5.00
C LEU A 384 21.47 -15.18 4.95
N ILE A 385 22.53 -15.90 5.34
CA ILE A 385 23.91 -15.40 5.31
C ILE A 385 24.33 -15.21 3.85
N GLU A 386 24.07 -16.22 3.01
CA GLU A 386 24.37 -16.19 1.57
C GLU A 386 23.53 -15.14 0.84
N GLN A 387 22.23 -15.05 1.17
CA GLN A 387 21.30 -14.15 0.49
C GLN A 387 21.61 -12.66 0.72
N ILE A 388 22.18 -12.30 1.87
CA ILE A 388 22.45 -10.91 2.26
C ILE A 388 23.92 -10.54 2.02
N GLY A 389 24.79 -11.52 1.76
CA GLY A 389 26.22 -11.31 1.56
C GLY A 389 26.90 -10.83 2.84
N LEU A 390 26.59 -11.49 3.97
CA LEU A 390 27.23 -11.26 5.26
C LEU A 390 28.61 -11.90 5.32
#